data_AF-K7N160-F1
#
_entry.id   AF-K7N160-F1
#
_cell.length_a   1.000
_cell.length_b   1.000
_cell.length_c   1.000
_cell.angle_alpha   90.00
_cell.angle_beta   90.00
_cell.angle_gamma   90.00
#
_symmetry.space_group_name_H-M   'P 1'
#
loop_
_entity.id
_entity.type
_entity.pdbx_description
1 polymer ?
#
loop_
_entity_poly.entity_id
_entity_poly.type
_entity_poly.pdbx_seq_one_letter_code
_entity_poly.pdbx_strand_id
1 'polypeptide(L)'
;MTSEKLAGPNLNSLCGFEVIDKIKYLVKEECPITVSCVDILAMAARDVVELRGGPRWDALLGRKDALESSFSGANILIPAPNSSLEVLIDNFKQQGLDIEDLVTLSGSHTIGRARCLSFRQRIYNAKEEYHYGYDHYKRYTSFRRILRSICPVEGRDTKFAPLDFQTPKRFHNHYFINILEGKGLLGSDNVLISHDLDGKTTEQWMVGLIVEFCLYVWFPQHGRYSSLLCNI
;
A
#
# COMPACT_ATOMS: atom_id res chain seq x y z
N MET A 1 -25.19 16.47 -2.13
CA MET A 1 -23.77 16.08 -2.13
C MET A 1 -23.66 14.57 -2.23
N THR A 2 -22.88 14.05 -3.17
CA THR A 2 -22.67 12.60 -3.34
C THR A 2 -21.47 12.15 -2.52
N SER A 3 -21.63 11.11 -1.70
CA SER A 3 -20.56 10.61 -0.83
C SER A 3 -19.44 9.92 -1.62
N GLU A 4 -18.19 10.20 -1.26
CA GLU A 4 -17.01 9.49 -1.77
C GLU A 4 -17.01 7.98 -1.49
N LYS A 5 -17.78 7.50 -0.49
CA LYS A 5 -17.96 6.06 -0.24
C LYS A 5 -18.55 5.31 -1.44
N LEU A 6 -19.22 6.04 -2.33
CA LEU A 6 -19.82 5.51 -3.55
C LEU A 6 -18.88 5.60 -4.77
N ALA A 7 -17.71 6.24 -4.64
CA ALA A 7 -16.74 6.33 -5.73
C ALA A 7 -16.15 4.95 -6.05
N GLY A 8 -15.77 4.72 -7.30
CA GLY A 8 -15.29 3.41 -7.79
C GLY A 8 -14.21 2.77 -6.90
N PRO A 9 -13.17 3.50 -6.48
CA PRO A 9 -12.12 2.96 -5.60
C PRO A 9 -12.61 2.56 -4.21
N ASN A 10 -13.66 3.21 -3.70
CA ASN A 10 -14.17 3.04 -2.35
C ASN A 10 -15.34 2.05 -2.26
N LEU A 11 -16.19 2.02 -3.29
CA LEU A 11 -17.43 1.25 -3.30
C LEU A 11 -17.15 -0.25 -3.17
N ASN A 12 -17.76 -0.86 -2.16
CA ASN A 12 -17.54 -2.27 -1.80
C ASN A 12 -16.06 -2.63 -1.55
N SER A 13 -15.24 -1.66 -1.13
CA SER A 13 -13.79 -1.79 -0.95
C SER A 13 -13.33 -1.23 0.40
N LEU A 14 -13.46 0.08 0.61
CA LEU A 14 -13.09 0.74 1.86
C LEU A 14 -14.04 0.32 3.00
N CYS A 15 -13.49 0.13 4.20
CA CYS A 15 -14.23 -0.38 5.36
C CYS A 15 -13.72 0.24 6.68
N GLY A 16 -14.37 -0.10 7.81
CA GLY A 16 -13.98 0.37 9.14
C GLY A 16 -14.61 1.70 9.57
N PHE A 17 -15.61 2.20 8.83
CA PHE A 17 -16.28 3.46 9.17
C PHE A 17 -16.91 3.43 10.56
N GLU A 18 -17.52 2.31 10.93
CA GLU A 18 -18.13 2.06 12.24
C GLU A 18 -17.13 2.12 13.40
N VAL A 19 -15.87 1.73 13.14
CA VAL A 19 -14.79 1.83 14.13
C VAL A 19 -14.40 3.29 14.31
N ILE A 20 -14.30 4.06 13.22
CA ILE A 20 -14.02 5.50 13.29
C ILE A 20 -15.15 6.25 14.00
N ASP A 21 -16.41 5.92 13.73
CA ASP A 21 -17.56 6.49 14.42
C ASP A 21 -17.51 6.18 15.93
N LYS A 22 -17.11 4.96 16.30
CA LYS A 22 -16.93 4.59 17.71
C LYS A 22 -15.79 5.34 18.37
N ILE A 23 -14.65 5.51 17.71
CA ILE A 23 -13.54 6.32 18.22
C ILE A 23 -14.01 7.76 18.42
N LYS A 24 -14.67 8.35 17.42
CA LYS A 24 -15.20 9.71 17.48
C LYS A 24 -16.18 9.90 18.63
N TYR A 25 -17.05 8.93 18.86
CA TYR A 25 -17.98 8.93 19.98
C TYR A 25 -17.25 8.95 21.32
N LEU A 26 -16.30 8.03 21.54
CA LEU A 26 -15.54 7.95 22.80
C LEU A 26 -14.68 9.20 23.04
N VAL A 27 -14.03 9.74 22.01
CA VAL A 27 -13.24 10.97 22.11
C VAL A 27 -14.13 12.17 22.45
N LYS A 28 -15.36 12.23 21.93
CA LYS A 28 -16.29 13.31 22.24
C LYS A 28 -16.79 13.29 23.69
N GLU A 29 -16.90 12.13 24.31
CA GLU A 29 -17.27 12.01 25.73
C GLU A 29 -16.19 12.62 26.64
N GLU A 30 -14.91 12.43 26.31
CA GLU A 30 -13.80 12.95 27.09
C GLU A 30 -13.42 14.40 26.72
N CYS A 31 -13.46 14.73 25.43
CA CYS A 31 -13.04 16.03 24.89
C CYS A 31 -14.10 16.59 23.93
N PRO A 32 -15.20 17.18 24.46
CA PRO A 32 -16.29 17.70 23.65
C PRO A 32 -15.82 18.71 22.61
N ILE A 33 -16.27 18.54 21.35
CA ILE A 33 -16.09 19.48 20.23
C ILE A 33 -14.61 19.90 20.00
N THR A 34 -13.65 19.08 20.40
CA THR A 34 -12.22 19.44 20.35
C THR A 34 -11.48 18.79 19.19
N VAL A 35 -11.58 17.47 19.05
CA VAL A 35 -10.81 16.69 18.07
C VAL A 35 -11.60 16.55 16.77
N SER A 36 -11.00 16.88 15.62
CA SER A 36 -11.62 16.71 14.29
C SER A 36 -11.65 15.24 13.85
N CYS A 37 -12.56 14.89 12.95
CA CYS A 37 -12.61 13.55 12.35
C CYS A 37 -11.35 13.26 11.51
N VAL A 38 -10.82 14.26 10.81
CA VAL A 38 -9.58 14.12 10.03
C VAL A 38 -8.35 13.83 10.91
N ASP A 39 -8.25 14.44 12.09
CA ASP A 39 -7.15 14.13 13.03
C ASP A 39 -7.35 12.76 13.71
N ILE A 40 -8.59 12.32 13.94
CA ILE A 40 -8.87 10.95 14.39
C ILE A 40 -8.36 9.94 13.35
N LEU A 41 -8.59 10.18 12.06
CA LEU A 41 -8.06 9.30 11.00
C LEU A 41 -6.53 9.27 11.00
N ALA A 42 -5.88 10.43 11.12
CA ALA A 42 -4.41 10.51 11.17
C ALA A 42 -3.83 9.76 12.38
N MET A 43 -4.43 9.92 13.56
CA MET A 43 -4.01 9.21 14.77
C MET A 43 -4.26 7.71 14.66
N ALA A 44 -5.44 7.30 14.16
CA ALA A 44 -5.77 5.89 13.99
C ALA A 44 -4.82 5.19 13.02
N ALA A 45 -4.44 5.85 11.92
CA ALA A 45 -3.45 5.30 10.99
C ALA A 45 -2.09 5.07 11.67
N ARG A 46 -1.58 6.07 12.40
CA ARG A 46 -0.34 5.97 13.17
C ARG A 46 -0.38 4.86 14.22
N ASP A 47 -1.47 4.80 15.00
CA ASP A 47 -1.65 3.78 16.05
C ASP A 47 -1.74 2.37 15.47
N VAL A 48 -2.39 2.18 14.30
CA VAL A 48 -2.45 0.87 13.65
C VAL A 48 -1.06 0.41 13.19
N VAL A 49 -0.24 1.31 12.64
CA VAL A 49 1.13 0.94 12.23
C VAL A 49 1.94 0.47 13.43
N GLU A 50 1.94 1.23 14.52
CA GLU A 50 2.62 0.86 15.77
C GLU A 50 2.10 -0.47 16.35
N LEU A 51 0.77 -0.63 16.44
CA LEU A 51 0.14 -1.85 16.95
C LEU A 51 0.44 -3.09 16.11
N ARG A 52 0.79 -2.92 14.82
CA ARG A 52 1.20 -4.00 13.93
C ARG A 52 2.72 -4.22 13.89
N GLY A 53 3.46 -3.57 14.78
CA GLY A 53 4.92 -3.73 14.94
C GLY A 53 5.75 -2.85 14.01
N GLY A 54 5.12 -1.84 13.39
CA GLY A 54 5.81 -0.80 12.64
C GLY A 54 6.32 0.32 13.56
N PRO A 55 6.87 1.39 12.98
CA PRO A 55 7.32 2.55 13.75
C PRO A 55 6.21 3.29 14.46
N ARG A 56 6.61 4.01 15.50
CA ARG A 56 5.84 5.11 16.07
C ARG A 56 6.43 6.44 15.58
N TRP A 57 5.55 7.38 15.28
CA TRP A 57 5.87 8.79 15.10
C TRP A 57 4.80 9.65 15.75
N ASP A 58 5.13 10.92 16.00
CA ASP A 58 4.15 11.89 16.47
C ASP A 58 3.36 12.42 15.28
N ALA A 59 2.07 12.07 15.21
CA ALA A 59 1.18 12.57 14.18
C ALA A 59 0.93 14.07 14.40
N LEU A 60 1.25 14.91 13.40
CA LEU A 60 0.86 16.33 13.42
C LEU A 60 -0.67 16.44 13.46
N LEU A 61 -1.21 17.30 14.33
CA LEU A 61 -2.64 17.52 14.54
C LEU A 61 -3.02 18.99 14.29
N GLY A 62 -4.32 19.29 14.34
CA GLY A 62 -4.88 20.64 14.13
C GLY A 62 -5.63 20.78 12.81
N ARG A 63 -5.83 19.70 12.06
CA ARG A 63 -6.62 19.74 10.81
C ARG A 63 -8.10 19.92 11.14
N LYS A 64 -8.84 20.56 10.23
CA LYS A 64 -10.30 20.77 10.36
C LYS A 64 -11.06 19.92 9.37
N ASP A 65 -12.24 19.48 9.77
CA ASP A 65 -13.13 18.67 8.94
C ASP A 65 -13.64 19.48 7.74
N ALA A 66 -13.64 18.87 6.55
CA ALA A 66 -14.21 19.47 5.36
C ALA A 66 -15.74 19.56 5.48
N LEU A 67 -16.33 20.60 4.88
CA LEU A 67 -17.78 20.78 4.82
C LEU A 67 -18.43 20.04 3.64
N GLU A 68 -17.62 19.66 2.66
CA GLU A 68 -18.06 18.98 1.45
C GLU A 68 -17.15 17.81 1.11
N SER A 69 -17.69 16.84 0.35
CA SER A 69 -16.96 15.70 -0.21
C SER A 69 -16.78 15.84 -1.72
N SER A 70 -15.69 15.30 -2.26
CA SER A 70 -15.36 15.33 -3.68
C SER A 70 -15.49 13.95 -4.34
N PHE A 71 -16.72 13.59 -4.72
CA PHE A 71 -16.99 12.32 -5.40
C PHE A 71 -16.20 12.18 -6.72
N SER A 72 -16.12 13.24 -7.52
CA SER A 72 -15.33 13.24 -8.76
C SER A 72 -13.83 13.16 -8.45
N GLY A 73 -13.36 13.88 -7.44
CA GLY A 73 -11.97 13.81 -6.97
C GLY A 73 -11.56 12.39 -6.60
N ALA A 74 -12.39 11.69 -5.81
CA ALA A 74 -12.11 10.30 -5.42
C ALA A 74 -12.00 9.34 -6.62
N ASN A 75 -12.72 9.58 -7.73
CA ASN A 75 -12.63 8.73 -8.92
C ASN A 75 -11.42 9.02 -9.81
N ILE A 76 -10.83 10.22 -9.71
CA ILE A 76 -9.75 10.67 -10.61
C ILE A 76 -8.40 10.67 -9.89
N LEU A 77 -8.38 10.96 -8.59
CA LEU A 77 -7.16 11.17 -7.81
C LEU A 77 -6.68 9.92 -7.08
N ILE A 78 -7.47 8.83 -7.03
CA ILE A 78 -7.04 7.57 -6.42
C ILE A 78 -6.55 6.63 -7.52
N PRO A 79 -5.29 6.16 -7.48
CA PRO A 79 -4.75 5.29 -8.52
C PRO A 79 -5.40 3.91 -8.50
N ALA A 80 -5.46 3.27 -9.68
CA ALA A 80 -5.98 1.93 -9.84
C ALA A 80 -4.92 0.87 -9.48
N PRO A 81 -5.30 -0.34 -9.02
CA PRO A 81 -4.36 -1.40 -8.65
C PRO A 81 -3.55 -1.98 -9.83
N ASN A 82 -3.83 -1.53 -11.05
CA ASN A 82 -3.16 -1.91 -12.29
C ASN A 82 -2.61 -0.71 -13.06
N SER A 83 -2.48 0.47 -12.43
CA SER A 83 -1.83 1.64 -13.03
C SER A 83 -0.37 1.34 -13.41
N SER A 84 0.12 1.97 -14.49
CA SER A 84 1.54 1.95 -14.85
C SER A 84 2.36 2.81 -13.89
N LEU A 85 3.69 2.65 -13.92
CA LEU A 85 4.58 3.43 -13.06
C LEU A 85 4.45 4.94 -13.33
N GLU A 86 4.35 5.35 -14.59
CA GLU A 86 4.21 6.75 -14.98
C GLU A 86 2.92 7.35 -14.40
N VAL A 87 1.81 6.62 -14.48
CA VAL A 87 0.53 7.04 -13.92
C VAL A 87 0.60 7.18 -12.40
N LEU A 88 1.30 6.28 -11.71
CA LEU A 88 1.50 6.36 -10.26
C LEU A 88 2.33 7.58 -9.88
N ILE A 89 3.45 7.82 -10.58
CA ILE A 89 4.33 8.97 -10.35
C ILE A 89 3.56 10.28 -10.57
N ASP A 90 2.82 10.41 -11.67
CA ASP A 90 2.06 11.62 -11.96
C ASP A 90 0.91 11.84 -10.97
N ASN A 91 0.30 10.75 -10.48
CA ASN A 91 -0.73 10.83 -9.44
C ASN A 91 -0.16 11.36 -8.12
N PHE A 92 0.98 10.84 -7.66
CA PHE A 92 1.64 11.28 -6.43
C PHE A 92 2.15 12.72 -6.55
N LYS A 93 2.75 13.09 -7.68
CA LYS A 93 3.19 14.47 -7.95
C LYS A 93 2.06 15.48 -7.86
N GLN A 94 0.86 15.12 -8.32
CA GLN A 94 -0.32 15.99 -8.19
C GLN A 94 -0.74 16.24 -6.73
N GLN A 95 -0.32 15.37 -5.80
CA GLN A 95 -0.52 15.54 -4.36
C GLN A 95 0.68 16.19 -3.66
N GLY A 96 1.69 16.63 -4.41
CA GLY A 96 2.95 17.17 -3.86
C GLY A 96 3.86 16.10 -3.26
N LEU A 97 3.70 14.84 -3.67
CA LEU A 97 4.51 13.71 -3.23
C LEU A 97 5.46 13.28 -4.35
N ASP A 98 6.67 12.85 -3.99
CA ASP A 98 7.67 12.43 -4.96
C ASP A 98 7.72 10.91 -5.18
N ILE A 99 8.78 10.43 -5.84
CA ILE A 99 8.96 8.99 -6.13
C ILE A 99 9.30 8.22 -4.85
N GLU A 100 10.06 8.83 -3.94
CA GLU A 100 10.40 8.24 -2.66
C GLU A 100 9.15 8.07 -1.79
N ASP A 101 8.26 9.07 -1.78
CA ASP A 101 6.94 8.97 -1.16
C ASP A 101 6.10 7.83 -1.77
N LEU A 102 6.10 7.71 -3.10
CA LEU A 102 5.38 6.63 -3.81
C LEU A 102 5.83 5.25 -3.33
N VAL A 103 7.13 4.97 -3.38
CA VAL A 103 7.67 3.66 -3.01
C VAL A 103 7.47 3.42 -1.51
N THR A 104 7.71 4.43 -0.69
CA THR A 104 7.56 4.36 0.77
C THR A 104 6.11 4.08 1.18
N LEU A 105 5.15 4.84 0.67
CA LEU A 105 3.73 4.69 1.02
C LEU A 105 3.13 3.41 0.43
N SER A 106 3.66 2.90 -0.69
CA SER A 106 3.29 1.58 -1.22
C SER A 106 3.64 0.45 -0.25
N GLY A 107 4.65 0.66 0.61
CA GLY A 107 5.01 -0.24 1.72
C GLY A 107 3.85 -0.56 2.67
N SER A 108 2.80 0.28 2.72
CA SER A 108 1.59 0.01 3.50
C SER A 108 0.85 -1.27 3.09
N HIS A 109 1.07 -1.77 1.87
CA HIS A 109 0.59 -3.07 1.41
C HIS A 109 1.26 -4.26 2.11
N THR A 110 2.18 -4.05 3.06
CA THR A 110 2.66 -5.11 3.97
C THR A 110 1.54 -5.70 4.86
N ILE A 111 0.41 -5.03 5.01
CA ILE A 111 -0.76 -5.56 5.72
C ILE A 111 -2.03 -5.40 4.90
N GLY A 112 -3.05 -6.19 5.26
CA GLY A 112 -4.37 -6.08 4.65
C GLY A 112 -4.62 -7.09 3.53
N ARG A 113 -5.63 -6.82 2.71
CA ARG A 113 -6.15 -7.77 1.71
C ARG A 113 -6.72 -7.04 0.50
N ALA A 114 -6.61 -7.65 -0.65
CA ALA A 114 -7.28 -7.19 -1.88
C ALA A 114 -8.28 -8.24 -2.37
N ARG A 115 -9.30 -7.78 -3.10
CA ARG A 115 -10.28 -8.65 -3.76
C ARG A 115 -9.71 -9.16 -5.08
N CYS A 116 -10.11 -10.36 -5.50
CA CYS A 116 -9.73 -10.98 -6.77
C CYS A 116 -9.90 -10.03 -7.95
N LEU A 117 -10.98 -9.24 -7.98
CA LEU A 117 -11.19 -8.23 -9.02
C LEU A 117 -10.02 -7.25 -9.18
N SER A 118 -9.35 -6.87 -8.08
CA SER A 118 -8.24 -5.91 -8.07
C SER A 118 -6.93 -6.46 -8.63
N PHE A 119 -6.73 -7.79 -8.66
CA PHE A 119 -5.47 -8.41 -9.08
C PHE A 119 -5.62 -9.46 -10.19
N ARG A 120 -6.84 -9.74 -10.66
CA ARG A 120 -7.08 -10.72 -11.73
C ARG A 120 -6.30 -10.40 -13.00
N GLN A 121 -6.24 -9.13 -13.38
CA GLN A 121 -5.53 -8.65 -14.57
C GLN A 121 -4.05 -9.06 -14.52
N ARG A 122 -3.39 -8.96 -13.36
CA ARG A 122 -2.03 -9.44 -13.16
C ARG A 122 -1.86 -10.96 -13.37
N ILE A 123 -2.88 -11.75 -13.05
CA ILE A 123 -2.81 -13.21 -13.20
C ILE A 123 -2.87 -13.61 -14.68
N TYR A 124 -3.70 -12.97 -15.50
CA TYR A 124 -4.05 -13.45 -16.84
C TYR A 124 -3.60 -12.53 -18.00
N ASN A 125 -3.45 -11.23 -17.78
CA ASN A 125 -3.15 -10.24 -18.83
C ASN A 125 -1.69 -9.77 -18.83
N ALA A 126 -0.78 -10.45 -18.14
CA ALA A 126 0.62 -10.05 -18.02
C ALA A 126 1.43 -10.11 -19.34
N LYS A 127 0.79 -10.08 -20.52
CA LYS A 127 1.42 -10.26 -21.84
C LYS A 127 2.48 -9.20 -22.17
N GLU A 128 2.52 -8.08 -21.47
CA GLU A 128 3.50 -7.00 -21.70
C GLU A 128 4.71 -7.02 -20.75
N GLU A 129 4.72 -7.87 -19.72
CA GLU A 129 5.85 -8.01 -18.79
C GLU A 129 7.01 -8.88 -19.38
N TYR A 130 6.91 -9.26 -20.65
CA TYR A 130 7.69 -10.33 -21.29
C TYR A 130 8.89 -9.87 -22.13
N HIS A 131 9.20 -8.57 -22.18
CA HIS A 131 10.13 -8.04 -23.20
C HIS A 131 11.60 -7.86 -22.80
N TYR A 132 12.01 -8.18 -21.57
CA TYR A 132 13.42 -8.10 -21.17
C TYR A 132 14.01 -9.47 -20.83
N GLY A 133 14.96 -9.90 -21.66
CA GLY A 133 15.53 -11.26 -21.78
C GLY A 133 16.36 -11.80 -20.61
N TYR A 134 15.92 -11.60 -19.38
CA TYR A 134 16.42 -12.30 -18.20
C TYR A 134 15.33 -13.23 -17.64
N ASP A 135 15.65 -14.19 -16.75
CA ASP A 135 14.75 -15.22 -16.17
C ASP A 135 13.63 -14.63 -15.26
N HIS A 136 13.03 -13.51 -15.65
CA HIS A 136 11.85 -12.91 -15.03
C HIS A 136 10.64 -13.85 -15.07
N TYR A 137 10.57 -14.72 -16.09
CA TYR A 137 9.45 -15.65 -16.25
C TYR A 137 9.29 -16.57 -15.04
N LYS A 138 10.38 -17.12 -14.47
CA LYS A 138 10.26 -18.03 -13.32
C LYS A 138 9.78 -17.35 -12.04
N ARG A 139 10.22 -16.10 -11.76
CA ARG A 139 9.83 -15.35 -10.55
C ARG A 139 8.31 -15.32 -10.36
N TYR A 140 7.58 -15.09 -11.44
CA TYR A 140 6.12 -14.98 -11.39
C TYR A 140 5.37 -16.32 -11.45
N THR A 141 5.95 -17.36 -12.05
CA THR A 141 5.21 -18.59 -12.40
C THR A 141 4.57 -19.31 -11.20
N SER A 142 5.34 -19.50 -10.13
CA SER A 142 4.89 -20.22 -8.94
C SER A 142 3.80 -19.44 -8.20
N PHE A 143 4.00 -18.13 -8.03
CA PHE A 143 3.04 -17.26 -7.37
C PHE A 143 1.75 -17.11 -8.18
N ARG A 144 1.84 -16.95 -9.51
CA ARG A 144 0.65 -16.92 -10.39
C ARG A 144 -0.17 -18.20 -10.28
N ARG A 145 0.46 -19.37 -10.13
CA ARG A 145 -0.27 -20.64 -9.90
C ARG A 145 -1.06 -20.60 -8.59
N ILE A 146 -0.47 -20.07 -7.51
CA ILE A 146 -1.17 -19.87 -6.23
C ILE A 146 -2.35 -18.90 -6.42
N LEU A 147 -2.12 -17.77 -7.07
CA LEU A 147 -3.18 -16.77 -7.30
C LEU A 147 -4.33 -17.32 -8.15
N ARG A 148 -4.06 -18.14 -9.17
CA ARG A 148 -5.11 -18.81 -9.98
C ARG A 148 -6.02 -19.71 -9.16
N SER A 149 -5.51 -20.33 -8.08
CA SER A 149 -6.34 -21.15 -7.19
C SER A 149 -7.33 -20.33 -6.36
N ILE A 150 -6.98 -19.08 -6.07
CA ILE A 150 -7.81 -18.12 -5.31
C ILE A 150 -8.78 -17.41 -6.27
N CYS A 151 -8.25 -16.94 -7.39
CA CYS A 151 -8.87 -16.03 -8.34
C CYS A 151 -8.88 -16.67 -9.75
N PRO A 152 -9.91 -17.47 -10.08
CA PRO A 152 -10.09 -18.04 -11.41
C PRO A 152 -10.27 -16.95 -12.47
N VAL A 153 -10.23 -17.36 -13.74
CA VAL A 153 -10.40 -16.45 -14.88
C VAL A 153 -11.72 -15.68 -14.80
N GLU A 154 -12.77 -16.33 -14.30
CA GLU A 154 -14.09 -15.74 -14.10
C GLU A 154 -14.67 -16.15 -12.74
N GLY A 155 -15.48 -15.26 -12.16
CA GLY A 155 -16.11 -15.46 -10.85
C GLY A 155 -15.18 -15.25 -9.66
N ARG A 156 -15.75 -15.40 -8.45
CA ARG A 156 -15.07 -15.15 -7.16
C ARG A 156 -14.50 -13.74 -7.02
N ASP A 157 -15.11 -12.73 -7.63
CA ASP A 157 -14.63 -11.33 -7.61
C ASP A 157 -14.38 -10.80 -6.20
N THR A 158 -15.22 -11.20 -5.23
CA THR A 158 -15.16 -10.77 -3.83
C THR A 158 -14.20 -11.59 -2.97
N LYS A 159 -13.57 -12.64 -3.53
CA LYS A 159 -12.63 -13.47 -2.76
C LYS A 159 -11.36 -12.67 -2.47
N PHE A 160 -10.94 -12.69 -1.20
CA PHE A 160 -9.75 -11.99 -0.74
C PHE A 160 -8.48 -12.82 -0.89
N ALA A 161 -7.37 -12.14 -1.18
CA ALA A 161 -6.01 -12.58 -0.96
C ALA A 161 -5.28 -11.53 -0.08
N PRO A 162 -4.36 -11.93 0.81
CA PRO A 162 -3.56 -10.98 1.57
C PRO A 162 -2.61 -10.21 0.65
N LEU A 163 -2.40 -8.91 0.92
CA LEU A 163 -1.47 -8.08 0.15
C LEU A 163 -0.02 -8.55 0.33
N ASP A 164 0.36 -8.87 1.57
CA ASP A 164 1.56 -9.63 1.91
C ASP A 164 1.19 -11.06 2.34
N PHE A 165 1.62 -12.05 1.56
CA PHE A 165 1.33 -13.46 1.86
C PHE A 165 2.23 -14.05 2.95
N GLN A 166 3.37 -13.41 3.27
CA GLN A 166 4.32 -13.87 4.27
C GLN A 166 3.92 -13.41 5.67
N THR A 167 3.66 -12.11 5.84
CA THR A 167 3.33 -11.52 7.14
C THR A 167 2.05 -10.67 7.12
N PRO A 168 0.88 -11.23 6.73
CA PRO A 168 -0.35 -10.49 6.38
C PRO A 168 -0.94 -9.56 7.46
N LYS A 169 -0.45 -9.63 8.70
CA LYS A 169 -0.92 -8.86 9.86
C LYS A 169 0.19 -8.09 10.56
N ARG A 170 1.43 -8.12 10.06
CA ARG A 170 2.58 -7.44 10.67
C ARG A 170 3.04 -6.34 9.73
N PHE A 171 3.28 -5.16 10.28
CA PHE A 171 3.88 -4.06 9.53
C PHE A 171 5.39 -4.28 9.48
N HIS A 172 5.90 -4.76 8.35
CA HIS A 172 7.32 -5.13 8.16
C HIS A 172 7.76 -4.82 6.72
N ASN A 173 9.04 -5.01 6.40
CA ASN A 173 9.56 -4.80 5.04
C ASN A 173 9.30 -5.99 4.08
N HIS A 174 8.52 -7.00 4.47
CA HIS A 174 8.25 -8.19 3.63
C HIS A 174 7.53 -7.84 2.33
N TYR A 175 6.76 -6.75 2.31
CA TYR A 175 6.22 -6.18 1.08
C TYR A 175 7.31 -5.99 0.01
N PHE A 176 8.42 -5.34 0.37
CA PHE A 176 9.50 -5.03 -0.55
C PHE A 176 10.24 -6.28 -1.03
N ILE A 177 10.45 -7.24 -0.12
CA ILE A 177 11.03 -8.56 -0.47
C ILE A 177 10.11 -9.27 -1.48
N ASN A 178 8.80 -9.27 -1.24
CA ASN A 178 7.84 -9.91 -2.12
C ASN A 178 7.87 -9.31 -3.53
N ILE A 179 7.87 -7.97 -3.66
CA ILE A 179 7.90 -7.36 -5.00
C ILE A 179 9.20 -7.73 -5.73
N LEU A 180 10.38 -7.66 -5.08
CA LEU A 180 11.68 -8.01 -5.68
C LEU A 180 11.70 -9.44 -6.25
N GLU A 181 11.01 -10.35 -5.57
CA GLU A 181 10.86 -11.74 -5.99
C GLU A 181 9.74 -11.97 -7.03
N GLY A 182 9.05 -10.93 -7.51
CA GLY A 182 7.91 -11.05 -8.41
C GLY A 182 6.63 -11.55 -7.74
N LYS A 183 6.52 -11.38 -6.41
CA LYS A 183 5.43 -11.88 -5.57
C LYS A 183 4.55 -10.77 -4.96
N GLY A 184 4.68 -9.51 -5.38
CA GLY A 184 3.72 -8.45 -5.01
C GLY A 184 2.32 -8.80 -5.49
N LEU A 185 1.23 -8.44 -4.80
CA LEU A 185 -0.10 -8.92 -5.20
C LEU A 185 -0.67 -8.14 -6.40
N LEU A 186 -0.60 -6.81 -6.37
CA LEU A 186 -1.24 -5.93 -7.34
C LEU A 186 -0.34 -5.66 -8.55
N GLY A 187 -0.93 -5.26 -9.67
CA GLY A 187 -0.14 -4.83 -10.83
C GLY A 187 0.75 -3.63 -10.47
N SER A 188 0.16 -2.64 -9.79
CA SER A 188 0.81 -1.42 -9.32
C SER A 188 1.99 -1.67 -8.36
N ASP A 189 2.01 -2.79 -7.64
CA ASP A 189 3.16 -3.14 -6.78
C ASP A 189 4.36 -3.59 -7.61
N ASN A 190 4.12 -4.32 -8.70
CA ASN A 190 5.19 -4.94 -9.47
C ASN A 190 5.81 -3.95 -10.47
N VAL A 191 5.08 -2.89 -10.88
CA VAL A 191 5.64 -1.82 -11.72
C VAL A 191 6.63 -0.91 -10.96
N LEU A 192 6.65 -0.97 -9.63
CA LEU A 192 7.69 -0.31 -8.83
C LEU A 192 9.07 -0.96 -9.03
N ILE A 193 9.11 -2.09 -9.72
CA ILE A 193 10.35 -2.78 -10.09
C ILE A 193 10.48 -2.68 -11.60
N SER A 194 11.10 -1.60 -12.06
CA SER A 194 11.59 -1.51 -13.42
C SER A 194 13.10 -1.41 -13.40
N HIS A 195 13.75 -2.32 -14.09
CA HIS A 195 15.11 -2.11 -14.51
C HIS A 195 15.02 -1.21 -15.75
N ASP A 196 15.39 0.07 -15.66
CA ASP A 196 15.79 0.80 -16.87
C ASP A 196 16.91 0.03 -17.58
N LEU A 197 17.27 0.37 -18.81
CA LEU A 197 18.27 -0.34 -19.64
C LEU A 197 19.60 -0.70 -18.93
N ASP A 198 19.93 -0.04 -17.81
CA ASP A 198 21.10 -0.32 -16.96
C ASP A 198 20.81 -1.09 -15.64
N GLY A 199 19.58 -1.54 -15.40
CA GLY A 199 19.19 -2.23 -14.16
C GLY A 199 19.04 -1.34 -12.92
N LYS A 200 19.59 -0.13 -12.94
CA LYS A 200 19.91 0.61 -11.72
C LYS A 200 18.76 1.42 -11.13
N THR A 201 18.05 2.24 -11.89
CA THR A 201 17.28 3.36 -11.31
C THR A 201 16.27 2.89 -10.25
N THR A 202 15.26 2.10 -10.62
CA THR A 202 14.16 1.75 -9.71
C THR A 202 14.53 0.73 -8.65
N GLU A 203 15.42 -0.22 -8.98
CA GLU A 203 15.99 -1.13 -7.97
C GLU A 203 16.80 -0.35 -6.93
N GLN A 204 17.58 0.65 -7.35
CA GLN A 204 18.40 1.46 -6.46
C GLN A 204 17.55 2.37 -5.57
N TRP A 205 16.42 2.92 -6.06
CA TRP A 205 15.45 3.62 -5.21
C TRP A 205 14.83 2.67 -4.18
N MET A 206 14.36 1.49 -4.58
CA MET A 206 13.80 0.54 -3.63
C MET A 206 14.82 0.04 -2.61
N VAL A 207 16.02 -0.34 -3.04
CA VAL A 207 17.08 -0.79 -2.12
C VAL A 207 17.48 0.36 -1.21
N GLY A 208 17.65 1.57 -1.75
CA GLY A 208 17.92 2.79 -0.98
C GLY A 208 16.85 3.04 0.07
N LEU A 209 15.58 2.97 -0.32
CA LEU A 209 14.45 3.17 0.57
C LEU A 209 14.28 2.05 1.57
N ILE A 210 14.50 0.78 1.22
CA ILE A 210 14.45 -0.30 2.21
C ILE A 210 15.57 -0.11 3.23
N VAL A 211 16.77 0.27 2.79
CA VAL A 211 17.90 0.55 3.67
C VAL A 211 17.60 1.77 4.54
N GLU A 212 17.07 2.87 4.01
CA GLU A 212 16.66 4.04 4.79
C GLU A 212 15.49 3.74 5.72
N PHE A 213 14.48 3.00 5.28
CA PHE A 213 13.38 2.55 6.15
C PHE A 213 13.95 1.73 7.30
N CYS A 214 14.87 0.81 7.01
CA CYS A 214 15.59 0.07 8.05
C CYS A 214 16.31 1.03 9.03
N LEU A 215 17.12 1.95 8.50
CA LEU A 215 18.00 2.84 9.27
C LEU A 215 17.28 3.96 10.04
N TYR A 216 16.16 4.48 9.53
CA TYR A 216 15.44 5.59 10.16
C TYR A 216 14.22 5.12 10.95
N VAL A 217 13.61 4.01 10.54
CA VAL A 217 12.32 3.58 11.07
C VAL A 217 12.47 2.51 12.16
N TRP A 218 13.45 1.60 12.02
CA TRP A 218 13.68 0.50 12.98
C TRP A 218 14.87 0.74 13.92
N PHE A 219 15.85 1.53 13.50
CA PHE A 219 17.06 1.80 14.29
C PHE A 219 16.95 2.82 15.44
N PRO A 220 15.96 3.73 15.54
CA PRO A 220 15.89 4.63 16.70
C PRO A 220 15.67 3.90 18.03
N GLN A 221 15.12 2.67 18.02
CA GLN A 221 14.72 1.96 19.25
C GLN A 221 15.60 0.77 19.66
N HIS A 222 16.53 0.30 18.83
CA HIS A 222 17.35 -0.88 19.16
C HIS A 222 18.84 -0.59 19.22
N GLY A 223 19.30 -0.26 20.43
CA GLY A 223 20.71 -0.25 20.79
C GLY A 223 21.40 -1.62 20.57
N ARG A 224 22.49 -1.59 19.81
CA ARG A 224 23.60 -2.57 19.73
C ARG A 224 23.38 -3.96 19.11
N TYR A 225 22.21 -4.37 18.65
CA TYR A 225 22.05 -5.64 17.94
C TYR A 225 21.11 -5.52 16.73
N SER A 226 21.55 -4.95 15.60
CA SER A 226 20.71 -4.94 14.38
C SER A 226 21.45 -4.82 13.04
N SER A 227 22.68 -5.30 12.91
CA SER A 227 23.32 -5.42 11.58
C SER A 227 22.79 -6.61 10.76
N LEU A 228 22.06 -7.54 11.39
CA LEU A 228 21.56 -8.76 10.73
C LEU A 228 20.14 -8.63 10.15
N LEU A 229 19.33 -7.66 10.60
CA LEU A 229 17.92 -7.54 10.18
C LEU A 229 17.72 -6.75 8.88
N CYS A 230 18.75 -6.04 8.40
CA CYS A 230 18.68 -5.21 7.19
C CYS A 230 19.41 -5.83 5.98
N ASN A 231 19.84 -7.09 6.05
CA ASN A 231 20.37 -7.77 4.86
C ASN A 231 19.21 -8.29 4.02
N ILE A 232 18.89 -7.54 2.97
CA ILE A 232 18.27 -8.05 1.74
C ILE A 232 19.40 -8.41 0.78
#